data_AF-A0A5D0QJN1-F1
#
_entry.id   AF-A0A5D0QJN1-F1
#
_cell.length_a   1.000
_cell.length_b   1.000
_cell.length_c   1.000
_cell.angle_alpha   90.00
_cell.angle_beta   90.00
_cell.angle_gamma   90.00
#
_symmetry.space_group_name_H-M   'P 1'
#
loop_
_entity.id
_entity.type
_entity.pdbx_description
1 polymer ?
#
loop_
_entity_poly.entity_id
_entity_poly.type
_entity_poly.pdbx_seq_one_letter_code
_entity_poly.pdbx_strand_id
1 'polypeptide(L)'
;MKKILFIITLLLAINMQSQTVTDIYKQYIKPTSNANELREGLKRLESSCGAIPQDKCNKAKATALYLLSDRYYQAAYTTYLVDQELAKPILIQAESIYKQAYSVMALEDFPDYNVQVMTEAKDMLELHLENNLN
;
A
#
# COMPACT_ATOMS: atom_id res chain seq x y z
N MET A 1 13.67 32.59 38.42
CA MET A 1 12.87 31.55 37.73
C MET A 1 12.83 31.76 36.21
N LYS A 2 13.98 31.88 35.53
CA LYS A 2 14.04 32.04 34.05
C LYS A 2 14.89 30.96 33.35
N LYS A 3 15.58 30.10 34.09
CA LYS A 3 16.47 29.05 33.56
C LYS A 3 15.82 27.67 33.47
N ILE A 4 14.67 27.46 34.13
CA ILE A 4 13.96 26.18 34.12
C ILE A 4 13.10 26.01 32.85
N LEU A 5 12.65 27.11 32.25
CA LEU A 5 11.85 27.07 31.03
C LEU A 5 12.61 26.56 29.80
N PHE A 6 13.95 26.68 29.80
CA PHE A 6 14.79 26.25 28.68
C PHE A 6 15.06 24.73 28.65
N ILE A 7 14.85 24.02 29.76
CA ILE A 7 15.10 22.57 29.84
C ILE A 7 13.85 21.79 29.36
N ILE A 8 12.66 22.34 29.58
CA ILE A 8 11.40 21.71 29.16
C ILE A 8 11.22 21.79 27.64
N THR A 9 11.69 22.86 26.99
CA THR A 9 11.66 22.97 25.52
C THR A 9 12.66 22.04 24.83
N LEU A 10 13.74 21.62 25.49
CA LEU A 10 14.72 20.69 24.92
C LEU A 10 14.28 19.21 25.03
N LEU A 11 13.42 18.88 25.99
CA LEU A 11 12.93 17.50 26.20
C LEU A 11 11.81 17.08 25.23
N LEU A 12 11.17 18.02 24.53
CA LEU A 12 10.15 17.72 23.52
C LEU A 12 10.73 17.35 22.14
N ALA A 13 12.04 17.55 21.92
CA ALA A 13 12.70 17.24 20.65
C ALA A 13 13.21 15.79 20.53
N ILE A 14 13.10 14.96 21.58
CA ILE A 14 13.81 13.67 21.66
C ILE A 14 12.98 12.46 21.18
N ASN A 15 11.67 12.62 20.94
CA ASN A 15 10.80 11.49 20.56
C ASN A 15 10.49 11.40 19.04
N MET A 16 11.33 11.94 18.16
CA MET A 16 11.35 11.47 16.77
C MET A 16 12.13 10.15 16.69
N GLN A 17 11.66 9.10 17.36
CA GLN A 17 12.05 7.75 17.00
C GLN A 17 11.48 7.48 15.61
N SER A 18 12.32 7.55 14.57
CA SER A 18 11.94 7.12 13.23
C SER A 18 11.49 5.66 13.32
N GLN A 19 10.22 5.39 13.02
CA GLN A 19 9.72 4.02 12.98
C GLN A 19 10.53 3.21 11.96
N THR A 20 10.88 1.97 12.29
CA THR A 20 11.59 1.13 11.33
C THR A 20 10.65 0.67 10.21
N VAL A 21 11.17 0.32 9.04
CA VAL A 21 10.36 -0.29 7.96
C VAL A 21 9.60 -1.54 8.45
N THR A 22 10.20 -2.31 9.36
CA THR A 22 9.53 -3.48 9.96
C THR A 22 8.30 -3.06 10.76
N ASP A 23 8.39 -1.98 11.55
CA ASP A 23 7.29 -1.48 12.37
C ASP A 23 6.18 -0.89 11.50
N ILE A 24 6.57 -0.11 10.49
CA ILE A 24 5.63 0.45 9.51
C ILE A 24 4.88 -0.69 8.81
N TYR A 25 5.59 -1.71 8.35
CA TYR A 25 4.96 -2.86 7.69
C TYR A 25 3.98 -3.57 8.62
N LYS A 26 4.42 -3.90 9.84
CA LYS A 26 3.58 -4.55 10.85
C LYS A 26 2.39 -3.71 11.30
N GLN A 27 2.46 -2.38 11.22
CA GLN A 27 1.36 -1.54 11.67
C GLN A 27 0.37 -1.27 10.53
N TYR A 28 0.86 -0.96 9.33
CA TYR A 28 0.07 -0.38 8.25
C TYR A 28 -0.08 -1.27 7.02
N ILE A 29 0.84 -2.21 6.78
CA ILE A 29 0.93 -2.98 5.52
C ILE A 29 0.65 -4.45 5.80
N LYS A 30 -0.63 -4.77 6.02
CA LYS A 30 -1.13 -6.13 6.23
C LYS A 30 -2.14 -6.49 5.15
N PRO A 31 -2.35 -7.79 4.88
CA PRO A 31 -3.45 -8.27 4.04
C PRO A 31 -4.82 -7.76 4.45
N THR A 32 -5.03 -7.43 5.73
CA THR A 32 -6.31 -6.93 6.26
C THR A 32 -6.38 -5.40 6.33
N SER A 33 -5.30 -4.69 5.98
CA SER A 33 -5.28 -3.22 6.02
C SER A 33 -6.29 -2.64 5.04
N ASN A 34 -6.89 -1.52 5.43
CA ASN A 34 -7.74 -0.72 4.55
C ASN A 34 -6.91 0.27 3.71
N ALA A 35 -7.55 0.92 2.74
CA ALA A 35 -6.87 1.85 1.83
C ALA A 35 -6.20 3.04 2.53
N ASN A 36 -6.76 3.54 3.64
CA ASN A 36 -6.17 4.65 4.38
C ASN A 36 -4.92 4.22 5.15
N GLU A 37 -4.96 3.05 5.78
CA GLU A 37 -3.79 2.48 6.45
C GLU A 37 -2.65 2.23 5.47
N LEU A 38 -2.95 1.68 4.29
CA LEU A 38 -1.95 1.42 3.24
C LEU A 38 -1.33 2.73 2.71
N ARG A 39 -2.13 3.77 2.46
CA ARG A 39 -1.63 5.10 2.06
C ARG A 39 -0.73 5.73 3.13
N GLU A 40 -1.11 5.63 4.40
CA GLU A 40 -0.30 6.14 5.51
C GLU A 40 1.00 5.33 5.65
N GLY A 41 0.94 4.01 5.47
CA GLY A 41 2.12 3.13 5.44
C GLY A 41 3.11 3.54 4.34
N LEU A 42 2.61 3.79 3.12
CA LEU A 42 3.43 4.25 1.99
C LEU A 42 4.14 5.57 2.30
N LYS A 43 3.42 6.56 2.83
CA LYS A 43 3.98 7.85 3.23
C LYS A 43 5.09 7.70 4.27
N ARG A 44 4.93 6.80 5.25
CA ARG A 44 5.94 6.52 6.29
C ARG A 44 7.15 5.78 5.76
N LEU A 45 6.94 4.87 4.80
CA LEU A 45 8.05 4.19 4.12
C LEU A 45 8.93 5.19 3.38
N GLU A 46 8.36 6.16 2.67
CA GLU A 46 9.12 7.18 1.93
C GLU A 46 10.09 7.96 2.84
N SER A 47 9.68 8.28 4.07
CA SER A 47 10.57 8.94 5.05
C SER A 47 11.61 8.02 5.68
N SER A 48 11.48 6.70 5.56
CA SER A 48 12.30 5.71 6.29
C SER A 48 13.27 4.93 5.38
N CYS A 49 13.07 4.95 4.06
CA CYS A 49 13.87 4.17 3.12
C CYS A 49 15.32 4.66 2.91
N GLY A 50 15.68 5.86 3.36
CA GLY A 50 17.05 6.39 3.22
C GLY A 50 18.12 5.66 4.04
N ALA A 51 17.74 4.83 5.03
CA ALA A 51 18.66 4.22 6.01
C ALA A 51 18.63 2.68 6.05
N ILE A 52 17.95 2.02 5.11
CA ILE A 52 17.67 0.57 5.12
C ILE A 52 18.07 -0.05 3.77
N PRO A 53 18.44 -1.35 3.71
CA PRO A 53 18.67 -2.03 2.43
C PRO A 53 17.53 -1.79 1.44
N GLN A 54 17.87 -1.28 0.26
CA GLN A 54 16.92 -0.86 -0.77
C GLN A 54 15.89 -1.95 -1.10
N ASP A 55 16.33 -3.20 -1.15
CA ASP A 55 15.46 -4.36 -1.43
C ASP A 55 14.30 -4.50 -0.42
N LYS A 56 14.59 -4.39 0.88
CA LYS A 56 13.56 -4.48 1.93
C LYS A 56 12.54 -3.36 1.82
N CYS A 57 12.99 -2.16 1.44
CA CYS A 57 12.12 -1.02 1.24
C CYS A 57 11.27 -1.13 -0.02
N ASN A 58 11.88 -1.57 -1.13
CA ASN A 58 11.17 -1.83 -2.38
C ASN A 58 10.09 -2.89 -2.17
N LYS A 59 10.43 -4.00 -1.50
CA LYS A 59 9.48 -5.08 -1.16
C LYS A 59 8.31 -4.56 -0.33
N ALA A 60 8.57 -3.78 0.74
CA ALA A 60 7.51 -3.19 1.55
C ALA A 60 6.62 -2.20 0.76
N LYS A 61 7.24 -1.35 -0.07
CA LYS A 61 6.53 -0.36 -0.90
C LYS A 61 5.68 -1.06 -1.96
N ALA A 62 6.23 -2.03 -2.68
CA ALA A 62 5.50 -2.81 -3.66
C ALA A 62 4.34 -3.58 -3.02
N THR A 63 4.54 -4.24 -1.87
CA THR A 63 3.42 -4.91 -1.17
C THR A 63 2.30 -3.93 -0.80
N ALA A 64 2.63 -2.76 -0.27
CA ALA A 64 1.60 -1.77 0.06
C ALA A 64 0.86 -1.25 -1.17
N LEU A 65 1.57 -1.06 -2.30
CA LEU A 65 0.95 -0.64 -3.56
C LEU A 65 0.07 -1.74 -4.15
N TYR A 66 0.51 -3.00 -4.17
CA TYR A 66 -0.32 -4.11 -4.66
C TYR A 66 -1.58 -4.28 -3.82
N LEU A 67 -1.45 -4.33 -2.49
CA LEU A 67 -2.62 -4.40 -1.60
C LEU A 67 -3.56 -3.21 -1.79
N LEU A 68 -3.02 -2.01 -2.02
CA LEU A 68 -3.85 -0.83 -2.28
C LEU A 68 -4.57 -0.95 -3.62
N SER A 69 -3.86 -1.37 -4.67
CA SER A 69 -4.43 -1.64 -5.98
C SER A 69 -5.56 -2.66 -5.90
N ASP A 70 -5.36 -3.76 -5.18
CA ASP A 70 -6.35 -4.81 -4.96
C ASP A 70 -7.64 -4.28 -4.29
N ARG A 71 -7.52 -3.36 -3.31
CA ARG A 71 -8.69 -2.67 -2.74
C ARG A 71 -9.44 -1.82 -3.74
N TYR A 72 -8.73 -1.18 -4.67
CA TYR A 72 -9.37 -0.43 -5.76
C TYR A 72 -10.02 -1.38 -6.77
N TYR A 73 -9.41 -2.52 -7.09
CA TYR A 73 -10.05 -3.56 -7.91
C TYR A 73 -11.33 -4.10 -7.25
N GLN A 74 -11.31 -4.35 -5.95
CA GLN A 74 -12.49 -4.76 -5.20
C GLN A 74 -13.61 -3.71 -5.29
N ALA A 75 -13.28 -2.43 -5.07
CA ALA A 75 -14.23 -1.33 -5.22
C ALA A 75 -14.76 -1.21 -6.66
N ALA A 76 -13.89 -1.36 -7.66
CA ALA A 76 -14.26 -1.34 -9.07
C ALA A 76 -15.22 -2.50 -9.40
N TYR A 77 -14.93 -3.72 -8.94
CA TYR A 77 -15.79 -4.88 -9.13
C TYR A 77 -17.19 -4.67 -8.51
N THR A 78 -17.26 -4.28 -7.23
CA THR A 78 -18.55 -4.01 -6.58
C THR A 78 -19.35 -2.90 -7.27
N THR A 79 -18.66 -1.88 -7.79
CA THR A 79 -19.30 -0.79 -8.55
C THR A 79 -19.76 -1.28 -9.93
N TYR A 80 -18.96 -2.10 -10.60
CA TYR A 80 -19.25 -2.65 -11.93
C TYR A 80 -20.53 -3.49 -11.93
N LEU A 81 -20.75 -4.27 -10.87
CA LEU A 81 -21.98 -5.04 -10.69
C LEU A 81 -23.26 -4.16 -10.61
N VAL A 82 -23.10 -2.88 -10.30
CA VAL A 82 -24.21 -1.90 -10.27
C VAL A 82 -24.26 -1.10 -11.57
N ASP A 83 -23.13 -0.53 -11.98
CA ASP A 83 -22.98 0.27 -13.20
C ASP A 83 -21.52 0.22 -13.69
N GLN A 84 -21.34 -0.26 -14.92
CA GLN A 84 -20.03 -0.42 -15.52
C GLN A 84 -19.31 0.90 -15.79
N GLU A 85 -20.04 1.96 -16.15
CA GLU A 85 -19.45 3.26 -16.45
C GLU A 85 -18.90 3.93 -15.18
N LEU A 86 -19.57 3.74 -14.04
CA LEU A 86 -19.11 4.25 -12.75
C LEU A 86 -17.84 3.54 -12.26
N ALA A 87 -17.62 2.28 -12.66
CA ALA A 87 -16.44 1.51 -12.27
C ALA A 87 -15.17 1.92 -13.01
N LYS A 88 -15.27 2.42 -14.26
CA LYS A 88 -14.13 2.79 -15.11
C LYS A 88 -13.07 3.68 -14.43
N PRO A 89 -13.41 4.82 -13.81
CA PRO A 89 -12.40 5.66 -13.15
C PRO A 89 -11.70 4.95 -11.99
N ILE A 90 -12.41 4.06 -11.28
CA ILE A 90 -11.83 3.29 -10.17
C ILE A 90 -10.85 2.24 -10.72
N LEU A 91 -11.21 1.58 -11.82
CA LEU A 91 -10.35 0.61 -12.49
C LEU A 91 -9.07 1.26 -13.02
N ILE A 92 -9.16 2.43 -13.66
CA ILE A 92 -8.00 3.20 -14.12
C ILE A 92 -7.05 3.51 -12.95
N GLN A 93 -7.61 3.88 -11.80
CA GLN A 93 -6.82 4.13 -10.60
C GLN A 93 -6.18 2.83 -10.07
N ALA A 94 -6.91 1.72 -10.06
CA ALA A 94 -6.40 0.41 -9.64
C ALA A 94 -5.21 -0.02 -10.50
N GLU A 95 -5.35 0.04 -11.83
CA GLU A 95 -4.30 -0.29 -12.80
C GLU A 95 -3.08 0.63 -12.67
N SER A 96 -3.29 1.93 -12.45
CA SER A 96 -2.20 2.88 -12.27
C SER A 96 -1.37 2.55 -11.03
N ILE A 97 -2.02 2.22 -9.91
CA ILE A 97 -1.34 1.80 -8.68
C ILE A 97 -0.64 0.44 -8.89
N TYR A 98 -1.27 -0.49 -9.60
CA TYR A 98 -0.67 -1.79 -9.94
C TYR A 98 0.64 -1.61 -10.73
N LYS A 99 0.62 -0.78 -11.79
CA LYS A 99 1.81 -0.47 -12.61
C LYS A 99 2.91 0.19 -11.79
N GLN A 100 2.55 1.03 -10.82
CA GLN A 100 3.51 1.59 -9.86
C GLN A 100 4.09 0.53 -8.93
N ALA A 101 3.29 -0.44 -8.47
CA ALA A 101 3.79 -1.55 -7.66
C ALA A 101 4.81 -2.37 -8.46
N TYR A 102 4.45 -2.73 -9.69
CA TYR A 102 5.26 -3.53 -10.60
C TYR A 102 6.58 -2.86 -10.99
N SER A 103 6.59 -1.53 -11.15
CA SER A 103 7.82 -0.80 -11.42
C SER A 103 8.77 -0.71 -10.21
N VAL A 104 8.25 -0.92 -8.99
CA VAL A 104 9.08 -1.01 -7.77
C VAL A 104 9.62 -2.42 -7.57
N MET A 105 8.77 -3.45 -7.76
CA MET A 105 9.13 -4.85 -7.69
C MET A 105 8.06 -5.71 -8.39
N ALA A 106 8.50 -6.63 -9.25
CA ALA A 106 7.60 -7.48 -10.01
C ALA A 106 6.95 -8.53 -9.09
N LEU A 107 5.77 -9.07 -9.45
CA LEU A 107 5.09 -10.08 -8.61
C LEU A 107 5.90 -11.38 -8.50
N GLU A 108 6.67 -11.69 -9.53
CA GLU A 108 7.55 -12.86 -9.65
C GLU A 108 8.69 -12.84 -8.61
N ASP A 109 8.98 -11.68 -8.02
CA ASP A 109 9.97 -11.51 -6.94
C ASP A 109 9.38 -11.80 -5.54
N PHE A 110 8.11 -12.20 -5.47
CA PHE A 110 7.39 -12.59 -4.26
C PHE A 110 7.08 -14.10 -4.24
N PRO A 111 6.99 -14.72 -3.05
CA PRO A 111 6.43 -16.06 -2.93
C PRO A 111 4.96 -16.12 -3.38
N ASP A 112 4.55 -17.19 -4.05
CA ASP A 112 3.21 -17.38 -4.63
C ASP A 112 2.05 -17.05 -3.67
N TYR A 113 2.14 -17.49 -2.41
CA TYR A 113 1.11 -17.19 -1.41
C TYR A 113 0.90 -15.68 -1.19
N ASN A 114 1.97 -14.89 -1.26
CA ASN A 114 1.86 -13.44 -1.14
C ASN A 114 1.25 -12.83 -2.40
N VAL A 115 1.55 -13.39 -3.59
CA VAL A 115 0.99 -12.93 -4.87
C VAL A 115 -0.53 -13.04 -4.85
N GLN A 116 -1.06 -14.21 -4.48
CA GLN A 116 -2.51 -14.43 -4.42
C GLN A 116 -3.23 -13.41 -3.54
N VAL A 117 -2.69 -13.14 -2.35
CA VAL A 117 -3.26 -12.14 -1.41
C VAL A 117 -3.19 -10.71 -1.95
N MET A 118 -2.26 -10.44 -2.87
CA MET A 118 -2.02 -9.13 -3.47
C MET A 118 -2.81 -8.91 -4.77
N THR A 119 -3.41 -9.94 -5.36
CA THR A 119 -4.11 -9.88 -6.65
C THR A 119 -5.52 -10.46 -6.66
N GLU A 120 -6.00 -11.00 -5.54
CA GLU A 120 -7.28 -11.73 -5.45
C GLU A 120 -8.46 -10.99 -6.12
N ALA A 121 -8.67 -9.70 -5.80
CA ALA A 121 -9.78 -8.93 -6.35
C ALA A 121 -9.57 -8.55 -7.82
N LYS A 122 -8.32 -8.33 -8.23
CA LYS A 122 -7.97 -8.13 -9.64
C LYS A 122 -8.32 -9.38 -10.45
N ASP A 123 -7.86 -10.54 -10.00
CA ASP A 123 -8.03 -11.82 -10.70
C ASP A 123 -9.52 -12.19 -10.78
N MET A 124 -10.30 -11.92 -9.73
CA MET A 124 -11.76 -12.08 -9.75
C MET A 124 -12.45 -11.18 -10.79
N LEU A 125 -12.06 -9.91 -10.88
CA LEU A 125 -12.63 -8.99 -11.87
C LEU A 125 -12.28 -9.43 -13.30
N GLU A 126 -11.02 -9.78 -13.55
CA GLU A 126 -10.58 -10.24 -14.88
C GLU A 126 -11.32 -11.49 -15.31
N LEU A 127 -11.44 -12.49 -14.43
CA LEU A 127 -12.24 -13.69 -14.69
C LEU A 127 -13.72 -13.35 -14.96
N HIS A 128 -14.30 -12.40 -14.23
CA HIS A 128 -15.67 -11.97 -14.47
C HIS A 128 -15.83 -11.30 -15.84
N LEU A 129 -14.89 -10.45 -16.25
CA LEU A 129 -14.92 -9.78 -17.55
C LEU A 129 -14.78 -10.79 -18.70
N GLU A 130 -13.87 -11.75 -18.58
CA GLU A 130 -13.68 -12.80 -19.59
C GLU A 130 -14.92 -13.67 -19.80
N ASN A 131 -15.63 -14.01 -18.71
CA ASN A 131 -16.83 -14.85 -18.78
C ASN A 131 -18.07 -14.13 -19.31
N ASN A 132 -18.11 -12.79 -19.29
CA ASN A 132 -19.25 -12.01 -19.77
C ASN A 132 -19.04 -11.40 -21.17
N LEU A 133 -17.86 -11.58 -21.76
CA LEU A 133 -17.53 -11.15 -23.12
C LEU A 133 -17.60 -12.29 -24.15
N ASN A 134 -17.82 -13.53 -23.69
CA ASN A 134 -18.02 -14.74 -24.51
C ASN A 134 -19.50 -15.14 -24.54
#